data_AF-E8M5P2-F1
#
_entry.id   AF-E8M5P2-F1
#
_cell.length_a   1.000
_cell.length_b   1.000
_cell.length_c   1.000
_cell.angle_alpha   90.00
_cell.angle_beta   90.00
_cell.angle_gamma   90.00
#
_symmetry.space_group_name_H-M   'P 1'
#
loop_
_entity.id
_entity.type
_entity.pdbx_description
1 polymer ?
#
loop_
_entity_poly.entity_id
_entity_poly.type
_entity_poly.pdbx_seq_one_letter_code
_entity_poly.pdbx_strand_id
1 'polypeptide(L)'
;MKKTLIMASVFAALPALASELPTTPEAVTAAYSESVQNDQTYTYVRCWYRPAETHDDPASTWEWAVKPDGSYYTIDGYWWSSVSFKNMFFTSTPQNEIEQRCKETLAVDHETADMLYYASDNRFSYNHSIWTNDQAPTDKINRVVAFGDSLSDTGNLYNGSQWVFPNRNSWFLGHFSNGLVWTEYLAKEKSLPLYNWAVGGAAGTNQYVALTGIYDQVTSYLTYMKIAKNYNPENTLFTLEFGLNDFMNYNREVSDVKADLSSALIRLTDAGAKHLIMLTLPDATKAPQFKYSTDEEITKVHAKIVEFNQYIEEQAELYKSKGINVALYDAHSLFQSMTSHPQQHGFENASDACLNINRSSAADYLYSHSFTDDCAYHGSDKYVFWGVTHPTTAAHKYIADNIIAEQFNQFPF
;
A
#
# COMPACT_ATOMS: atom_id res chain seq x y z
N MET A 1 -48.86 -10.60 47.59
CA MET A 1 -48.54 -9.15 47.56
C MET A 1 -47.11 -8.94 47.08
N LYS A 2 -46.92 -8.50 45.83
CA LYS A 2 -46.11 -7.32 45.45
C LYS A 2 -46.03 -7.28 43.92
N LYS A 3 -46.46 -6.13 43.41
CA LYS A 3 -46.62 -5.77 42.00
C LYS A 3 -45.24 -5.56 41.38
N THR A 4 -44.98 -6.16 40.22
CA THR A 4 -43.85 -5.77 39.37
C THR A 4 -44.38 -4.75 38.37
N LEU A 5 -43.99 -3.49 38.56
CA LEU A 5 -44.25 -2.39 37.63
C LEU A 5 -43.38 -2.61 36.39
N ILE A 6 -43.99 -2.79 35.21
CA ILE A 6 -43.29 -2.72 33.93
C ILE A 6 -43.30 -1.24 33.53
N MET A 7 -42.15 -0.57 33.59
CA MET A 7 -41.96 0.71 32.93
C MET A 7 -41.81 0.44 31.43
N ALA A 8 -42.83 0.80 30.66
CA ALA A 8 -42.73 0.92 29.21
C ALA A 8 -41.99 2.22 28.88
N SER A 9 -40.72 2.11 28.48
CA SER A 9 -39.99 3.21 27.86
C SER A 9 -40.46 3.36 26.41
N VAL A 10 -41.21 4.42 26.15
CA VAL A 10 -41.58 4.86 24.80
C VAL A 10 -40.30 5.37 24.12
N PHE A 11 -39.72 4.55 23.24
CA PHE A 11 -38.76 5.05 22.26
C PHE A 11 -39.54 5.87 21.23
N ALA A 12 -39.37 7.20 21.28
CA ALA A 12 -39.75 8.05 20.16
C ALA A 12 -38.90 7.64 18.96
N ALA A 13 -39.55 7.12 17.92
CA ALA A 13 -38.92 6.87 16.63
C ALA A 13 -38.52 8.23 16.02
N LEU A 14 -37.23 8.55 16.07
CA LEU A 14 -36.63 9.53 15.17
C LEU A 14 -36.60 8.89 13.78
N PRO A 15 -36.96 9.63 12.71
CA PRO A 15 -36.89 9.10 11.36
C PRO A 15 -35.43 8.85 11.00
N ALA A 16 -35.07 7.58 10.80
CA ALA A 16 -33.84 7.17 10.17
C ALA A 16 -33.86 7.61 8.70
N LEU A 17 -33.15 8.69 8.40
CA LEU A 17 -32.63 8.98 7.06
C LEU A 17 -31.12 9.19 7.20
N ALA A 18 -30.42 8.14 7.62
CA ALA A 18 -29.03 8.00 7.21
C ALA A 18 -29.09 7.50 5.76
N SER A 19 -28.91 8.38 4.78
CA SER A 19 -28.63 7.94 3.42
C SER A 19 -27.40 7.02 3.48
N GLU A 20 -27.52 5.79 3.00
CA GLU A 20 -26.37 4.89 2.88
C GLU A 20 -25.26 5.59 2.08
N LEU A 21 -24.04 5.58 2.62
CA LEU A 21 -22.88 6.17 1.94
C LEU A 21 -22.63 5.40 0.64
N PRO A 22 -22.33 6.08 -0.49
CA PRO A 22 -22.06 5.39 -1.74
C PRO A 22 -20.76 4.58 -1.62
N THR A 23 -20.86 3.27 -1.86
CA THR A 23 -19.75 2.31 -1.83
C THR A 23 -19.25 1.91 -3.22
N THR A 24 -19.94 2.35 -4.27
CA THR A 24 -19.54 2.15 -5.67
C THR A 24 -19.51 3.49 -6.39
N PRO A 25 -18.65 3.66 -7.41
CA PRO A 25 -18.54 4.94 -8.14
C PRO A 25 -19.83 5.30 -8.88
N GLU A 26 -20.63 4.31 -9.29
CA GLU A 26 -21.91 4.53 -9.96
C GLU A 26 -22.99 5.10 -9.03
N ALA A 27 -22.87 4.86 -7.71
CA ALA A 27 -23.77 5.41 -6.70
C ALA A 27 -23.45 6.88 -6.33
N VAL A 28 -22.27 7.40 -6.72
CA VAL A 28 -21.86 8.76 -6.41
C VAL A 28 -22.48 9.74 -7.41
N THR A 29 -23.51 10.46 -6.96
CA THR A 29 -24.15 11.52 -7.78
C THR A 29 -23.31 12.80 -7.81
N ALA A 30 -23.48 13.62 -8.85
CA ALA A 30 -22.82 14.92 -8.96
C ALA A 30 -23.18 15.84 -7.78
N ALA A 31 -24.46 15.87 -7.37
CA ALA A 31 -24.92 16.68 -6.24
C ALA A 31 -24.30 16.22 -4.91
N TYR A 32 -24.13 14.90 -4.71
CA TYR A 32 -23.45 14.38 -3.53
C TYR A 32 -21.97 14.77 -3.52
N SER A 33 -21.26 14.59 -4.64
CA SER A 33 -19.85 14.99 -4.76
C SER A 33 -19.67 16.49 -4.51
N GLU A 34 -20.51 17.34 -5.10
CA GLU A 34 -20.49 18.79 -4.88
C GLU A 34 -20.76 19.14 -3.41
N SER A 35 -21.72 18.47 -2.76
CA SER A 35 -21.98 18.67 -1.32
C SER A 35 -20.76 18.34 -0.46
N VAL A 36 -20.06 17.24 -0.76
CA VAL A 36 -18.84 16.83 -0.03
C VAL A 36 -17.72 17.83 -0.29
N GLN A 37 -17.54 18.23 -1.55
CA GLN A 37 -16.54 19.21 -1.97
C GLN A 37 -16.79 20.62 -1.41
N ASN A 38 -18.01 20.94 -0.97
CA ASN A 38 -18.37 22.22 -0.37
C ASN A 38 -18.25 22.21 1.17
N ASP A 39 -18.11 21.03 1.81
CA ASP A 39 -17.87 20.89 3.25
C ASP A 39 -16.39 21.17 3.59
N GLN A 40 -15.97 22.41 3.31
CA GLN A 40 -14.59 22.87 3.52
C GLN A 40 -14.28 23.02 5.01
N THR A 41 -13.10 22.53 5.39
CA THR A 41 -12.52 22.55 6.73
C THR A 41 -11.00 22.60 6.62
N TYR A 42 -10.31 22.47 7.74
CA TYR A 42 -8.87 22.22 7.81
C TYR A 42 -8.57 20.94 8.60
N THR A 43 -7.33 20.46 8.51
CA THR A 43 -6.76 19.42 9.38
C THR A 43 -5.27 19.70 9.64
N TYR A 44 -4.67 18.98 10.58
CA TYR A 44 -3.22 19.03 10.84
C TYR A 44 -2.48 17.94 10.07
N VAL A 45 -1.16 18.10 9.97
CA VAL A 45 -0.27 17.13 9.33
C VAL A 45 0.60 16.46 10.38
N ARG A 46 0.52 15.13 10.45
CA ARG A 46 1.41 14.28 11.26
C ARG A 46 2.59 13.84 10.41
N CYS A 47 3.81 14.18 10.82
CA CYS A 47 5.05 13.85 10.14
C CYS A 47 5.75 12.71 10.87
N TRP A 48 5.77 11.52 10.27
CA TRP A 48 6.50 10.35 10.76
C TRP A 48 7.91 10.30 10.20
N TYR A 49 8.82 9.74 10.98
CA TYR A 49 10.19 9.43 10.56
C TYR A 49 10.76 8.27 11.37
N ARG A 50 11.80 7.64 10.81
CA ARG A 50 12.69 6.73 11.51
C ARG A 50 13.78 7.53 12.22
N PRO A 51 13.94 7.43 13.55
CA PRO A 51 15.05 8.09 14.25
C PRO A 51 16.42 7.46 14.00
N ALA A 52 16.45 6.18 13.62
CA ALA A 52 17.69 5.45 13.39
C ALA A 52 18.30 5.77 12.02
N GLU A 53 19.62 5.94 11.99
CA GLU A 53 20.42 6.16 10.77
C GLU A 53 20.77 4.84 10.04
N THR A 54 19.86 3.86 10.09
CA THR A 54 20.00 2.53 9.46
C THR A 54 18.61 1.94 9.18
N HIS A 55 18.49 1.09 8.17
CA HIS A 55 17.27 0.29 7.95
C HIS A 55 17.13 -0.88 8.93
N ASP A 56 18.09 -1.09 9.82
CA ASP A 56 18.07 -2.16 10.82
C ASP A 56 16.99 -1.94 11.89
N ASP A 57 16.68 -0.69 12.23
CA ASP A 57 15.64 -0.36 13.21
C ASP A 57 14.42 0.26 12.50
N PRO A 58 13.32 -0.51 12.32
CA PRO A 58 12.08 -0.04 11.70
C PRO A 58 11.22 0.85 12.60
N ALA A 59 11.61 1.06 13.86
CA ALA A 59 10.86 1.90 14.76
C ALA A 59 10.74 3.32 14.22
N SER A 60 9.52 3.85 14.27
CA SER A 60 9.19 5.19 13.81
C SER A 60 8.49 5.98 14.92
N THR A 61 8.70 7.29 14.88
CA THR A 61 8.00 8.27 15.73
C THR A 61 7.47 9.40 14.88
N TRP A 62 6.73 10.33 15.46
CA TRP A 62 6.13 11.44 14.73
C TRP A 62 6.08 12.72 15.53
N GLU A 63 6.01 13.83 14.79
CA GLU A 63 5.72 15.17 15.30
C GLU A 63 4.59 15.81 14.48
N TRP A 64 3.91 16.78 15.06
CA TRP A 64 3.00 17.64 14.29
C TRP A 64 3.81 18.61 13.45
N ALA A 65 3.47 18.75 12.17
CA ALA A 65 4.05 19.78 11.32
C ALA A 65 3.84 21.17 11.96
N VAL A 66 4.88 22.00 11.96
CA VAL A 66 4.84 23.37 12.45
C VAL A 66 5.24 24.37 11.37
N LYS A 67 4.76 25.60 11.52
CA LYS A 67 5.20 26.77 10.75
C LYS A 67 6.51 27.32 11.34
N PRO A 68 7.23 28.20 10.63
CA PRO A 68 8.46 28.80 11.12
C PRO A 68 8.34 29.57 12.45
N ASP A 69 7.13 30.02 12.81
CA ASP A 69 6.85 30.69 14.09
C ASP A 69 6.55 29.71 15.25
N GLY A 70 6.61 28.40 14.99
CA GLY A 70 6.33 27.33 15.95
C GLY A 70 4.85 26.99 16.13
N SER A 71 3.93 27.70 15.44
CA SER A 71 2.51 27.34 15.45
C SER A 71 2.24 26.10 14.58
N TYR A 72 1.18 25.35 14.87
CA TYR A 72 0.85 24.16 14.08
C TYR A 72 0.53 24.51 12.62
N TYR A 73 1.06 23.69 11.72
CA TYR A 73 0.76 23.74 10.30
C TYR A 73 -0.57 23.01 10.03
N THR A 74 -1.42 23.64 9.24
CA THR A 74 -2.74 23.13 8.86
C THR A 74 -2.88 23.20 7.34
N ILE A 75 -3.65 22.27 6.79
CA ILE A 75 -4.03 22.26 5.37
C ILE A 75 -5.54 22.37 5.25
N ASP A 76 -6.01 23.21 4.31
CA ASP A 76 -7.43 23.41 4.03
C ASP A 76 -7.92 22.39 2.99
N GLY A 77 -9.18 21.98 3.09
CA GLY A 77 -9.71 20.92 2.25
C GLY A 77 -11.01 20.32 2.79
N TYR A 78 -11.28 19.08 2.42
CA TYR A 78 -12.53 18.38 2.77
C TYR A 78 -12.29 16.88 2.94
N TRP A 79 -13.13 16.24 3.75
CA TRP A 79 -13.01 14.83 4.10
C TRP A 79 -14.01 13.97 3.34
N TRP A 80 -13.61 12.75 2.99
CA TRP A 80 -14.58 11.73 2.55
C TRP A 80 -14.16 10.30 2.94
N SER A 81 -15.16 9.42 3.08
CA SER A 81 -15.02 7.97 3.31
C SER A 81 -16.31 7.26 2.92
N SER A 82 -16.20 6.06 2.35
CA SER A 82 -17.33 5.17 2.03
C SER A 82 -17.76 4.25 3.17
N VAL A 83 -16.92 4.05 4.20
CA VAL A 83 -17.12 3.02 5.24
C VAL A 83 -17.03 3.58 6.68
N SER A 84 -17.21 4.89 6.84
CA SER A 84 -17.00 5.66 8.09
C SER A 84 -15.52 5.75 8.51
N PHE A 85 -15.23 6.57 9.53
CA PHE A 85 -13.90 7.09 9.91
C PHE A 85 -13.15 7.68 8.70
N LYS A 86 -13.57 8.90 8.30
CA LYS A 86 -12.99 9.81 7.29
C LYS A 86 -11.55 9.43 6.90
N ASN A 87 -11.36 8.81 5.74
CA ASN A 87 -10.12 8.07 5.45
C ASN A 87 -9.17 8.82 4.51
N MET A 88 -9.66 9.82 3.78
CA MET A 88 -8.85 10.63 2.89
C MET A 88 -9.23 12.11 3.00
N PHE A 89 -8.22 12.96 3.10
CA PHE A 89 -8.38 14.42 3.11
C PHE A 89 -7.98 14.98 1.75
N PHE A 90 -8.90 15.70 1.10
CA PHE A 90 -8.67 16.29 -0.22
C PHE A 90 -8.32 17.76 -0.05
N THR A 91 -7.13 18.15 -0.50
CA THR A 91 -6.60 19.53 -0.39
C THR A 91 -6.14 20.05 -1.75
N SER A 92 -6.00 21.37 -1.88
CA SER A 92 -5.25 22.00 -2.99
C SER A 92 -3.78 22.22 -2.66
N THR A 93 -3.36 21.96 -1.41
CA THR A 93 -1.97 22.11 -0.96
C THR A 93 -1.08 21.08 -1.68
N PRO A 94 -0.03 21.50 -2.39
CA PRO A 94 0.89 20.58 -3.05
C PRO A 94 1.62 19.64 -2.08
N GLN A 95 1.81 18.39 -2.48
CA GLN A 95 2.53 17.39 -1.65
C GLN A 95 3.94 17.82 -1.30
N ASN A 96 4.67 18.44 -2.23
CA ASN A 96 6.03 18.93 -1.99
C ASN A 96 6.07 20.05 -0.93
N GLU A 97 5.00 20.85 -0.79
CA GLU A 97 4.90 21.84 0.28
C GLU A 97 4.70 21.15 1.63
N ILE A 98 3.80 20.16 1.70
CA ILE A 98 3.55 19.38 2.92
C ILE A 98 4.81 18.63 3.36
N GLU A 99 5.46 17.95 2.41
CA GLU A 99 6.72 17.27 2.62
C GLU A 99 7.80 18.24 3.13
N GLN A 100 7.94 19.41 2.50
CA GLN A 100 8.90 20.42 2.93
C GLN A 100 8.63 20.89 4.36
N ARG A 101 7.37 21.07 4.76
CA ARG A 101 7.02 21.42 6.15
C ARG A 101 7.39 20.32 7.13
N CYS A 102 7.18 19.06 6.77
CA CYS A 102 7.63 17.94 7.60
C CYS A 102 9.16 17.89 7.71
N LYS A 103 9.91 18.09 6.60
CA LYS A 103 11.38 18.14 6.62
C LYS A 103 11.89 19.23 7.55
N GLU A 104 11.33 20.44 7.46
CA GLU A 104 11.69 21.58 8.32
C GLU A 104 11.32 21.34 9.79
N THR A 105 10.19 20.69 10.05
CA THR A 105 9.72 20.37 11.41
C THR A 105 10.62 19.36 12.09
N LEU A 106 10.96 18.28 11.38
CA LEU A 106 11.67 17.14 11.95
C LEU A 106 13.18 17.38 12.04
N ALA A 107 13.73 18.22 11.15
CA ALA A 107 15.15 18.56 11.10
C ALA A 107 16.08 17.32 11.09
N VAL A 108 15.62 16.24 10.45
CA VAL A 108 16.40 15.01 10.20
C VAL A 108 17.12 15.10 8.86
N ASP A 109 18.40 14.76 8.83
CA ASP A 109 19.28 14.93 7.66
C ASP A 109 19.88 13.62 7.12
N HIS A 110 19.47 12.47 7.65
CA HIS A 110 19.92 11.15 7.19
C HIS A 110 18.95 10.53 6.18
N GLU A 111 19.50 9.79 5.21
CA GLU A 111 18.74 9.23 4.08
C GLU A 111 17.72 8.17 4.50
N THR A 112 17.95 7.48 5.62
CA THR A 112 17.09 6.42 6.18
C THR A 112 15.91 6.97 7.00
N ALA A 113 15.74 8.30 7.08
CA ALA A 113 14.66 8.91 7.84
C ALA A 113 13.27 8.50 7.33
N ASP A 114 13.17 8.10 6.05
CA ASP A 114 11.98 7.54 5.41
C ASP A 114 10.71 8.32 5.80
N MET A 115 10.75 9.63 5.63
CA MET A 115 9.71 10.51 6.14
C MET A 115 8.37 10.27 5.44
N LEU A 116 7.31 10.06 6.23
CA LEU A 116 5.93 9.87 5.77
C LEU A 116 5.02 10.90 6.45
N TYR A 117 3.91 11.27 5.82
CA TYR A 117 3.01 12.26 6.39
C TYR A 117 1.54 12.01 6.08
N TYR A 118 0.68 12.33 7.04
CA TYR A 118 -0.74 12.02 7.00
C TYR A 118 -1.60 13.16 7.58
N ALA A 119 -2.83 13.30 7.09
CA ALA A 119 -3.83 14.15 7.69
C ALA A 119 -4.31 13.56 9.01
N SER A 120 -4.43 14.39 10.05
CA SER A 120 -4.82 13.92 11.37
C SER A 120 -5.31 15.08 12.24
N ASP A 121 -6.54 15.00 12.77
CA ASP A 121 -7.10 16.09 13.58
C ASP A 121 -6.57 16.11 15.01
N ASN A 122 -6.14 14.95 15.53
CA ASN A 122 -5.60 14.81 16.88
C ASN A 122 -4.77 13.52 17.01
N ARG A 123 -4.14 13.32 18.17
CA ARG A 123 -3.26 12.17 18.41
C ARG A 123 -3.93 10.79 18.33
N PHE A 124 -5.26 10.73 18.42
CA PHE A 124 -6.02 9.48 18.35
C PHE A 124 -6.57 9.20 16.95
N SER A 125 -6.50 10.18 16.04
CA SER A 125 -6.84 9.97 14.64
C SER A 125 -5.82 9.03 13.98
N TYR A 126 -6.30 8.17 13.08
CA TYR A 126 -5.46 7.30 12.27
C TYR A 126 -4.61 8.09 11.28
N ASN A 127 -3.80 7.39 10.50
CA ASN A 127 -2.98 7.97 9.44
C ASN A 127 -3.83 8.09 8.17
N HIS A 128 -4.43 9.25 7.92
CA HIS A 128 -5.29 9.45 6.75
C HIS A 128 -4.50 10.01 5.56
N SER A 129 -4.69 9.42 4.39
CA SER A 129 -4.03 9.87 3.16
C SER A 129 -4.43 11.31 2.81
N ILE A 130 -3.46 12.13 2.42
CA ILE A 130 -3.71 13.49 1.93
C ILE A 130 -3.71 13.46 0.41
N TRP A 131 -4.86 13.63 -0.22
CA TRP A 131 -4.99 13.73 -1.67
C TRP A 131 -4.87 15.19 -2.13
N THR A 132 -3.90 15.48 -3.00
CA THR A 132 -3.82 16.78 -3.67
C THR A 132 -4.69 16.77 -4.93
N ASN A 133 -5.73 17.61 -4.94
CA ASN A 133 -6.60 17.82 -6.09
C ASN A 133 -5.83 18.44 -7.27
N ASP A 134 -6.17 18.01 -8.48
CA ASP A 134 -5.59 18.54 -9.71
C ASP A 134 -5.98 20.02 -9.89
N GLN A 135 -4.98 20.89 -10.07
CA GLN A 135 -5.18 22.35 -10.20
C GLN A 135 -5.26 22.81 -11.66
N ALA A 136 -4.50 22.17 -12.55
CA ALA A 136 -4.44 22.53 -13.96
C ALA A 136 -4.47 21.28 -14.85
N PRO A 137 -5.06 21.34 -16.05
CA PRO A 137 -4.93 20.29 -17.04
C PRO A 137 -3.46 20.03 -17.35
N THR A 138 -3.09 18.77 -17.43
CA THR A 138 -1.77 18.30 -17.87
C THR A 138 -1.96 17.06 -18.73
N ASP A 139 -1.02 16.80 -19.62
CA ASP A 139 -0.88 15.57 -20.40
C ASP A 139 0.23 14.66 -19.84
N LYS A 140 0.77 15.01 -18.66
CA LYS A 140 1.81 14.29 -17.95
C LYS A 140 1.25 13.48 -16.80
N ILE A 141 1.93 12.38 -16.49
CA ILE A 141 1.69 11.64 -15.26
C ILE A 141 2.01 12.53 -14.07
N ASN A 142 1.04 12.71 -13.18
CA ASN A 142 1.16 13.58 -12.01
C ASN A 142 0.99 12.85 -10.67
N ARG A 143 0.77 11.53 -10.70
CA ARG A 143 0.66 10.67 -9.53
C ARG A 143 0.89 9.20 -9.87
N VAL A 144 1.23 8.43 -8.85
CA VAL A 144 1.23 6.97 -8.86
C VAL A 144 0.07 6.48 -8.00
N VAL A 145 -0.67 5.48 -8.48
CA VAL A 145 -1.70 4.77 -7.71
C VAL A 145 -1.37 3.29 -7.70
N ALA A 146 -1.24 2.72 -6.50
CA ALA A 146 -0.85 1.32 -6.33
C ALA A 146 -2.02 0.44 -5.91
N PHE A 147 -2.19 -0.67 -6.62
CA PHE A 147 -3.07 -1.79 -6.27
C PHE A 147 -2.24 -3.04 -6.03
N GLY A 148 -2.68 -3.87 -5.08
CA GLY A 148 -2.00 -5.11 -4.81
C GLY A 148 -2.15 -5.64 -3.40
N ASP A 149 -1.14 -6.34 -2.95
CA ASP A 149 -1.15 -7.03 -1.66
C ASP A 149 -0.10 -6.48 -0.68
N SER A 150 0.35 -7.31 0.27
CA SER A 150 1.40 -6.97 1.23
C SER A 150 2.73 -6.47 0.63
N LEU A 151 3.09 -6.82 -0.60
CA LEU A 151 4.31 -6.30 -1.25
C LEU A 151 4.20 -4.82 -1.64
N SER A 152 3.00 -4.27 -1.61
CA SER A 152 2.72 -2.90 -2.01
C SER A 152 1.97 -2.10 -0.94
N ASP A 153 1.36 -2.71 0.07
CA ASP A 153 0.63 -2.00 1.15
C ASP A 153 1.58 -1.11 1.98
N THR A 154 1.15 0.14 2.18
CA THR A 154 1.89 1.19 2.90
C THR A 154 1.20 1.62 4.21
N GLY A 155 0.11 0.95 4.59
CA GLY A 155 -0.57 1.21 5.87
C GLY A 155 -2.08 1.00 5.88
N ASN A 156 -2.70 0.49 4.80
CA ASN A 156 -4.14 0.23 4.76
C ASN A 156 -4.53 -0.84 5.79
N LEU A 157 -3.84 -1.98 5.79
CA LEU A 157 -4.07 -3.00 6.83
C LEU A 157 -3.63 -2.50 8.21
N TYR A 158 -2.58 -1.70 8.28
CA TYR A 158 -2.09 -1.14 9.55
C TYR A 158 -3.14 -0.26 10.22
N ASN A 159 -3.78 0.65 9.47
CA ASN A 159 -4.93 1.40 9.97
C ASN A 159 -6.13 0.49 10.29
N GLY A 160 -6.45 -0.47 9.42
CA GLY A 160 -7.54 -1.43 9.63
C GLY A 160 -7.38 -2.29 10.89
N SER A 161 -6.14 -2.57 11.28
CA SER A 161 -5.78 -3.31 12.50
C SER A 161 -5.61 -2.42 13.72
N GLN A 162 -5.88 -1.12 13.62
CA GLN A 162 -5.64 -0.15 14.70
C GLN A 162 -4.17 -0.10 15.14
N TRP A 163 -3.26 -0.14 14.16
CA TRP A 163 -1.81 0.00 14.32
C TRP A 163 -1.11 -1.15 15.07
N VAL A 164 -1.74 -2.32 15.12
CA VAL A 164 -1.17 -3.51 15.79
C VAL A 164 -0.54 -4.51 14.81
N PHE A 165 -0.90 -4.45 13.52
CA PHE A 165 -0.44 -5.40 12.51
C PHE A 165 -0.06 -4.69 11.20
N PRO A 166 1.19 -4.84 10.71
CA PRO A 166 2.32 -5.47 11.38
C PRO A 166 2.85 -4.63 12.56
N ASN A 167 3.59 -5.25 13.49
CA ASN A 167 4.11 -4.60 14.69
C ASN A 167 5.19 -3.55 14.34
N ARG A 168 4.92 -2.28 14.67
CA ARG A 168 5.81 -1.16 14.30
C ARG A 168 7.25 -1.21 14.83
N ASN A 169 7.55 -2.09 15.79
CA ASN A 169 8.91 -2.25 16.32
C ASN A 169 9.74 -3.26 15.53
N SER A 170 9.14 -3.98 14.59
CA SER A 170 9.82 -4.91 13.69
C SER A 170 9.42 -4.76 12.24
N TRP A 171 8.43 -3.93 11.93
CA TRP A 171 8.01 -3.59 10.58
C TRP A 171 7.81 -2.09 10.48
N PHE A 172 8.23 -1.50 9.37
CA PHE A 172 8.29 -0.05 9.22
C PHE A 172 6.89 0.53 9.02
N LEU A 173 6.31 1.13 10.07
CA LEU A 173 5.05 1.89 10.04
C LEU A 173 3.96 1.30 9.11
N GLY A 174 3.64 0.02 9.28
CA GLY A 174 2.58 -0.65 8.52
C GLY A 174 3.01 -1.31 7.20
N HIS A 175 4.23 -1.08 6.73
CA HIS A 175 4.82 -1.78 5.60
C HIS A 175 5.22 -3.19 6.01
N PHE A 176 5.07 -4.16 5.12
CA PHE A 176 5.59 -5.51 5.33
C PHE A 176 7.08 -5.61 5.00
N SER A 177 7.87 -4.66 5.48
CA SER A 177 9.32 -4.59 5.30
C SER A 177 9.95 -3.79 6.44
N ASN A 178 11.27 -3.62 6.40
CA ASN A 178 12.03 -2.76 7.32
C ASN A 178 12.15 -1.30 6.86
N GLY A 179 11.50 -0.92 5.76
CA GLY A 179 11.48 0.44 5.21
C GLY A 179 10.46 0.56 4.08
N LEU A 180 10.72 1.49 3.15
CA LEU A 180 9.87 1.73 1.98
C LEU A 180 9.72 0.50 1.08
N VAL A 181 8.59 0.38 0.39
CA VAL A 181 8.33 -0.64 -0.63
C VAL A 181 8.60 -0.11 -2.04
N TRP A 182 8.62 -1.01 -3.03
CA TRP A 182 9.03 -0.71 -4.40
C TRP A 182 8.25 0.46 -5.03
N THR A 183 6.94 0.55 -4.79
CA THR A 183 6.08 1.61 -5.32
C THR A 183 6.44 3.00 -4.79
N GLU A 184 6.91 3.10 -3.54
CA GLU A 184 7.39 4.36 -2.96
C GLU A 184 8.71 4.80 -3.59
N TYR A 185 9.62 3.86 -3.85
CA TYR A 185 10.85 4.16 -4.61
C TYR A 185 10.55 4.62 -6.04
N LEU A 186 9.58 3.99 -6.73
CA LEU A 186 9.12 4.44 -8.06
C LEU A 186 8.58 5.87 -8.03
N ALA A 187 7.77 6.20 -7.02
CA ALA A 187 7.19 7.53 -6.86
C ALA A 187 8.26 8.59 -6.53
N LYS A 188 9.23 8.25 -5.66
CA LYS A 188 10.35 9.13 -5.28
C LYS A 188 11.23 9.50 -6.47
N GLU A 189 11.52 8.57 -7.37
CA GLU A 189 12.33 8.81 -8.58
C GLU A 189 11.78 9.95 -9.45
N LYS A 190 10.45 10.12 -9.49
CA LYS A 190 9.78 11.18 -10.26
C LYS A 190 9.21 12.30 -9.39
N SER A 191 9.49 12.29 -8.08
CA SER A 191 8.93 13.25 -7.13
C SER A 191 7.39 13.35 -7.22
N LEU A 192 6.74 12.21 -7.45
CA LEU A 192 5.29 12.10 -7.59
C LEU A 192 4.64 11.65 -6.28
N PRO A 193 3.41 12.09 -5.99
CA PRO A 193 2.61 11.44 -4.95
C PRO A 193 2.36 9.97 -5.28
N LEU A 194 2.45 9.13 -4.25
CA LEU A 194 1.91 7.77 -4.26
C LEU A 194 0.61 7.74 -3.45
N TYR A 195 -0.44 7.17 -4.03
CA TYR A 195 -1.67 6.83 -3.32
C TYR A 195 -1.90 5.33 -3.37
N ASN A 196 -2.09 4.71 -2.22
CA ASN A 196 -2.05 3.26 -2.09
C ASN A 196 -3.42 2.67 -1.77
N TRP A 197 -3.87 1.74 -2.61
CA TRP A 197 -5.07 0.91 -2.41
C TRP A 197 -4.73 -0.56 -2.20
N ALA A 198 -3.45 -0.93 -2.20
CA ALA A 198 -3.02 -2.27 -1.86
C ALA A 198 -3.37 -2.59 -0.40
N VAL A 199 -3.76 -3.83 -0.13
CA VAL A 199 -4.13 -4.27 1.22
C VAL A 199 -3.32 -5.51 1.54
N GLY A 200 -2.59 -5.46 2.66
CA GLY A 200 -1.81 -6.59 3.14
C GLY A 200 -2.66 -7.85 3.25
N GLY A 201 -2.29 -8.88 2.50
CA GLY A 201 -2.92 -10.20 2.51
C GLY A 201 -2.06 -11.26 3.23
N ALA A 202 -1.09 -10.86 4.05
CA ALA A 202 -0.27 -11.78 4.83
C ALA A 202 -1.12 -12.69 5.76
N ALA A 203 -0.57 -13.82 6.18
CA ALA A 203 -1.27 -14.72 7.09
C ALA A 203 -1.75 -13.98 8.35
N GLY A 204 -3.04 -14.09 8.70
CA GLY A 204 -3.67 -13.45 9.88
C GLY A 204 -4.61 -12.27 9.61
N THR A 205 -4.67 -11.77 8.38
CA THR A 205 -5.47 -10.58 7.98
C THR A 205 -6.99 -10.78 8.05
N ASN A 206 -7.50 -12.00 7.88
CA ASN A 206 -8.93 -12.33 7.92
C ASN A 206 -9.64 -11.87 9.21
N GLN A 207 -8.87 -11.59 10.27
CA GLN A 207 -9.39 -11.09 11.55
C GLN A 207 -9.61 -9.57 11.58
N TYR A 208 -8.97 -8.81 10.69
CA TYR A 208 -8.92 -7.34 10.75
C TYR A 208 -9.64 -6.66 9.59
N VAL A 209 -9.59 -7.25 8.40
CA VAL A 209 -10.25 -6.73 7.20
C VAL A 209 -10.86 -7.92 6.45
N ALA A 210 -12.12 -7.80 6.00
CA ALA A 210 -12.69 -8.79 5.10
C ALA A 210 -11.85 -8.78 3.81
N LEU A 211 -11.35 -9.94 3.36
CA LEU A 211 -10.54 -10.07 2.16
C LEU A 211 -11.15 -9.26 1.00
N THR A 212 -10.52 -8.15 0.64
CA THR A 212 -10.88 -7.34 -0.51
C THR A 212 -10.02 -7.77 -1.67
N GLY A 213 -10.61 -8.42 -2.68
CA GLY A 213 -9.88 -8.75 -3.90
C GLY A 213 -9.45 -7.48 -4.63
N ILE A 214 -8.53 -7.59 -5.58
CA ILE A 214 -8.05 -6.43 -6.34
C ILE A 214 -9.18 -5.67 -7.06
N TYR A 215 -10.26 -6.35 -7.44
CA TYR A 215 -11.47 -5.72 -7.99
C TYR A 215 -12.12 -4.71 -7.01
N ASP A 216 -12.17 -5.05 -5.72
CA ASP A 216 -12.73 -4.19 -4.69
C ASP A 216 -11.82 -2.99 -4.41
N GLN A 217 -10.50 -3.19 -4.50
CA GLN A 217 -9.53 -2.09 -4.40
C GLN A 217 -9.75 -1.07 -5.53
N VAL A 218 -9.88 -1.53 -6.79
CA VAL A 218 -10.18 -0.67 -7.94
C VAL A 218 -11.55 0.00 -7.77
N THR A 219 -12.56 -0.72 -7.31
CA THR A 219 -13.91 -0.16 -7.08
C THR A 219 -13.91 0.91 -6.00
N SER A 220 -13.22 0.66 -4.88
CA SER A 220 -13.01 1.64 -3.81
C SER A 220 -12.33 2.88 -4.36
N TYR A 221 -11.20 2.71 -5.04
CA TYR A 221 -10.44 3.80 -5.67
C TYR A 221 -11.32 4.67 -6.56
N LEU A 222 -12.04 4.06 -7.51
CA LEU A 222 -12.91 4.80 -8.42
C LEU A 222 -14.01 5.55 -7.68
N THR A 223 -14.48 5.04 -6.54
CA THR A 223 -15.46 5.74 -5.70
C THR A 223 -14.83 7.00 -5.05
N TYR A 224 -13.61 6.90 -4.51
CA TYR A 224 -12.88 8.08 -4.01
C TYR A 224 -12.61 9.09 -5.14
N MET A 225 -12.33 8.64 -6.35
CA MET A 225 -12.05 9.53 -7.49
C MET A 225 -13.27 10.31 -7.97
N LYS A 226 -14.50 9.89 -7.65
CA LYS A 226 -15.71 10.69 -7.87
C LYS A 226 -15.78 11.94 -6.99
N ILE A 227 -14.97 11.99 -5.93
CA ILE A 227 -14.92 13.08 -4.95
C ILE A 227 -13.74 14.03 -5.21
N ALA A 228 -12.70 13.56 -5.90
CA ALA A 228 -11.57 14.38 -6.32
C ALA A 228 -12.00 15.46 -7.33
N LYS A 229 -11.40 16.65 -7.23
CA LYS A 229 -11.60 17.74 -8.20
C LYS A 229 -10.62 17.59 -9.37
N ASN A 230 -11.15 17.80 -10.57
CA ASN A 230 -10.41 17.83 -11.84
C ASN A 230 -9.59 16.56 -12.13
N TYR A 231 -9.96 15.43 -11.52
CA TYR A 231 -9.27 14.17 -11.68
C TYR A 231 -9.30 13.69 -13.15
N ASN A 232 -8.12 13.39 -13.70
CA ASN A 232 -7.97 12.75 -14.99
C ASN A 232 -7.22 11.40 -14.85
N PRO A 233 -7.87 10.25 -15.16
CA PRO A 233 -7.24 8.94 -15.08
C PRO A 233 -6.11 8.73 -16.08
N GLU A 234 -6.07 9.49 -17.18
CA GLU A 234 -4.97 9.41 -18.15
C GLU A 234 -3.65 9.96 -17.57
N ASN A 235 -3.71 10.80 -16.53
CA ASN A 235 -2.54 11.40 -15.88
C ASN A 235 -2.04 10.60 -14.67
N THR A 236 -2.51 9.36 -14.53
CA THR A 236 -2.16 8.47 -13.41
C THR A 236 -1.35 7.28 -13.90
N LEU A 237 -0.21 7.03 -13.26
CA LEU A 237 0.52 5.77 -13.41
C LEU A 237 -0.02 4.76 -12.40
N PHE A 238 -0.65 3.70 -12.90
CA PHE A 238 -1.15 2.62 -12.04
C PHE A 238 -0.10 1.53 -11.89
N THR A 239 0.11 1.03 -10.68
CA THR A 239 0.95 -0.15 -10.44
C THR A 239 0.08 -1.30 -9.97
N LEU A 240 0.36 -2.51 -10.46
CA LEU A 240 -0.40 -3.70 -10.14
C LEU A 240 0.52 -4.90 -9.91
N GLU A 241 0.45 -5.45 -8.71
CA GLU A 241 1.04 -6.73 -8.31
C GLU A 241 0.04 -7.42 -7.37
N PHE A 242 -0.40 -8.63 -7.68
CA PHE A 242 -1.45 -9.30 -6.90
C PHE A 242 -1.45 -10.81 -7.11
N GLY A 243 -1.66 -11.57 -6.03
CA GLY A 243 -1.97 -13.01 -6.10
C GLY A 243 -1.05 -13.90 -5.26
N LEU A 244 0.10 -13.39 -4.81
CA LEU A 244 0.97 -14.18 -3.93
C LEU A 244 0.29 -14.53 -2.62
N ASN A 245 -0.35 -13.54 -1.99
CA ASN A 245 -1.12 -13.79 -0.78
C ASN A 245 -2.29 -14.76 -1.01
N ASP A 246 -3.01 -14.67 -2.14
CA ASP A 246 -4.08 -15.57 -2.56
C ASP A 246 -3.64 -17.03 -2.63
N PHE A 247 -2.47 -17.29 -3.23
CA PHE A 247 -1.93 -18.65 -3.36
C PHE A 247 -1.33 -19.17 -2.06
N MET A 248 -0.57 -18.35 -1.33
CA MET A 248 0.19 -18.78 -0.15
C MET A 248 -0.67 -18.90 1.12
N ASN A 249 -1.59 -17.96 1.35
CA ASN A 249 -2.27 -17.81 2.64
C ASN A 249 -3.74 -18.25 2.59
N TYR A 250 -4.37 -18.18 1.41
CA TYR A 250 -5.80 -18.47 1.25
C TYR A 250 -6.09 -19.69 0.39
N ASN A 251 -5.06 -20.30 -0.19
CA ASN A 251 -5.17 -21.46 -1.07
C ASN A 251 -6.21 -21.26 -2.19
N ARG A 252 -6.30 -20.04 -2.74
CA ARG A 252 -7.23 -19.77 -3.84
C ARG A 252 -6.78 -20.45 -5.11
N GLU A 253 -7.74 -20.79 -5.96
CA GLU A 253 -7.47 -21.41 -7.25
C GLU A 253 -7.07 -20.36 -8.28
N VAL A 254 -6.18 -20.74 -9.20
CA VAL A 254 -5.64 -19.83 -10.22
C VAL A 254 -6.77 -19.23 -11.07
N SER A 255 -7.83 -20.00 -11.34
CA SER A 255 -9.01 -19.51 -12.07
C SER A 255 -9.69 -18.32 -11.41
N ASP A 256 -9.77 -18.32 -10.07
CA ASP A 256 -10.46 -17.27 -9.33
C ASP A 256 -9.61 -16.00 -9.30
N VAL A 257 -8.30 -16.14 -9.07
CA VAL A 257 -7.35 -15.03 -9.09
C VAL A 257 -7.25 -14.42 -10.49
N LYS A 258 -7.31 -15.25 -11.55
CA LYS A 258 -7.43 -14.81 -12.96
C LYS A 258 -8.69 -13.97 -13.18
N ALA A 259 -9.84 -14.42 -12.70
CA ALA A 259 -11.11 -13.71 -12.85
C ALA A 259 -11.10 -12.35 -12.14
N ASP A 260 -10.49 -12.27 -10.95
CA ASP A 260 -10.37 -11.03 -10.18
C ASP A 260 -9.45 -10.02 -10.89
N LEU A 261 -8.27 -10.47 -11.34
CA LEU A 261 -7.35 -9.62 -12.10
C LEU A 261 -7.98 -9.13 -13.41
N SER A 262 -8.64 -10.02 -14.15
CA SER A 262 -9.34 -9.67 -15.38
C SER A 262 -10.38 -8.57 -15.15
N SER A 263 -11.23 -8.75 -14.13
CA SER A 263 -12.30 -7.82 -13.81
C SER A 263 -11.76 -6.48 -13.33
N ALA A 264 -10.67 -6.48 -12.56
CA ALA A 264 -10.00 -5.26 -12.11
C ALA A 264 -9.41 -4.46 -13.28
N LEU A 265 -8.70 -5.13 -14.20
CA LEU A 265 -8.13 -4.48 -15.39
C LEU A 265 -9.21 -3.93 -16.33
N ILE A 266 -10.31 -4.67 -16.53
CA ILE A 266 -11.45 -4.19 -17.33
C ILE A 266 -11.99 -2.92 -16.70
N ARG A 267 -12.33 -2.96 -15.40
CA ARG A 267 -12.92 -1.80 -14.71
C ARG A 267 -11.99 -0.59 -14.68
N LEU A 268 -10.69 -0.81 -14.48
CA LEU A 268 -9.70 0.26 -14.43
C LEU A 268 -9.51 0.93 -15.81
N THR A 269 -9.45 0.14 -16.87
CA THR A 269 -9.29 0.67 -18.25
C THR A 269 -10.58 1.26 -18.81
N ASP A 270 -11.74 0.70 -18.50
CA ASP A 270 -13.05 1.29 -18.81
C ASP A 270 -13.24 2.65 -18.10
N ALA A 271 -12.62 2.82 -16.93
CA ALA A 271 -12.57 4.09 -16.21
C ALA A 271 -11.53 5.08 -16.76
N GLY A 272 -10.80 4.73 -17.82
CA GLY A 272 -9.91 5.65 -18.54
C GLY A 272 -8.42 5.54 -18.19
N ALA A 273 -7.98 4.53 -17.45
CA ALA A 273 -6.56 4.32 -17.18
C ALA A 273 -5.76 4.10 -18.48
N LYS A 274 -4.60 4.77 -18.60
CA LYS A 274 -3.73 4.70 -19.80
C LYS A 274 -2.32 4.19 -19.53
N HIS A 275 -1.83 4.28 -18.29
CA HIS A 275 -0.46 3.95 -17.93
C HIS A 275 -0.45 2.91 -16.82
N LEU A 276 0.11 1.73 -17.10
CA LEU A 276 0.21 0.64 -16.13
C LEU A 276 1.64 0.10 -16.04
N ILE A 277 2.09 -0.18 -14.82
CA ILE A 277 3.20 -1.09 -14.52
C ILE A 277 2.60 -2.34 -13.89
N MET A 278 2.85 -3.49 -14.50
CA MET A 278 2.47 -4.80 -14.00
C MET A 278 3.73 -5.61 -13.70
N LEU A 279 3.71 -6.40 -12.62
CA LEU A 279 4.80 -7.33 -12.29
C LEU A 279 4.34 -8.77 -12.48
N THR A 280 5.19 -9.63 -13.04
CA THR A 280 5.06 -11.07 -12.77
C THR A 280 5.33 -11.32 -11.28
N LEU A 281 4.74 -12.37 -10.71
CA LEU A 281 4.90 -12.70 -9.31
C LEU A 281 6.28 -13.35 -9.07
N PRO A 282 7.08 -12.87 -8.10
CA PRO A 282 8.28 -13.60 -7.68
C PRO A 282 7.92 -14.99 -7.17
N ASP A 283 8.81 -15.97 -7.37
CA ASP A 283 8.61 -17.31 -6.81
C ASP A 283 8.78 -17.28 -5.29
N ALA A 284 7.67 -17.03 -4.58
CA ALA A 284 7.66 -16.94 -3.13
C ALA A 284 8.04 -18.27 -2.46
N THR A 285 8.07 -19.39 -3.18
CA THR A 285 8.54 -20.67 -2.62
C THR A 285 10.03 -20.66 -2.27
N LYS A 286 10.78 -19.64 -2.72
CA LYS A 286 12.16 -19.38 -2.30
C LYS A 286 12.29 -18.67 -0.94
N ALA A 287 11.18 -18.15 -0.40
CA ALA A 287 11.21 -17.45 0.88
C ALA A 287 11.48 -18.40 2.07
N PRO A 288 12.13 -17.93 3.15
CA PRO A 288 12.48 -18.78 4.30
C PRO A 288 11.31 -19.53 4.92
N GLN A 289 10.07 -19.04 4.81
CA GLN A 289 8.88 -19.70 5.33
C GLN A 289 8.66 -21.11 4.76
N PHE A 290 9.12 -21.37 3.54
CA PHE A 290 8.96 -22.67 2.89
C PHE A 290 9.94 -23.73 3.39
N LYS A 291 10.92 -23.35 4.24
CA LYS A 291 11.69 -24.32 5.05
C LYS A 291 10.80 -25.12 6.02
N TYR A 292 9.62 -24.59 6.32
CA TYR A 292 8.63 -25.22 7.20
C TYR A 292 7.47 -25.87 6.44
N SER A 293 7.56 -25.95 5.10
CA SER A 293 6.55 -26.53 4.21
C SER A 293 6.98 -27.90 3.68
N THR A 294 6.03 -28.66 3.13
CA THR A 294 6.32 -29.92 2.42
C THR A 294 6.70 -29.63 0.95
N ASP A 295 7.44 -30.55 0.33
CA ASP A 295 7.76 -30.47 -1.11
C ASP A 295 6.51 -30.43 -1.99
N GLU A 296 5.43 -31.10 -1.56
CA GLU A 296 4.13 -31.07 -2.24
C GLU A 296 3.52 -29.67 -2.24
N GLU A 297 3.53 -28.97 -1.09
CA GLU A 297 2.99 -27.61 -1.01
C GLU A 297 3.88 -26.61 -1.77
N ILE A 298 5.21 -26.77 -1.70
CA ILE A 298 6.16 -25.99 -2.52
C ILE A 298 5.84 -26.16 -4.01
N THR A 299 5.72 -27.41 -4.48
CA THR A 299 5.44 -27.70 -5.90
C THR A 299 4.10 -27.12 -6.32
N LYS A 300 3.08 -27.22 -5.47
CA LYS A 300 1.74 -26.71 -5.73
C LYS A 300 1.73 -25.18 -5.83
N VAL A 301 2.30 -24.47 -4.87
CA VAL A 301 2.34 -22.99 -4.90
C VAL A 301 3.18 -22.49 -6.08
N HIS A 302 4.34 -23.11 -6.34
CA HIS A 302 5.16 -22.78 -7.50
C HIS A 302 4.39 -22.94 -8.82
N ALA A 303 3.65 -24.04 -8.99
CA ALA A 303 2.84 -24.27 -10.18
C ALA A 303 1.74 -23.20 -10.36
N LYS A 304 1.08 -22.78 -9.28
CA LYS A 304 0.09 -21.69 -9.31
C LYS A 304 0.73 -20.36 -9.74
N ILE A 305 1.92 -20.04 -9.21
CA ILE A 305 2.68 -18.83 -9.57
C ILE A 305 3.04 -18.83 -11.07
N VAL A 306 3.60 -19.93 -11.58
CA VAL A 306 3.98 -20.05 -13.00
C VAL A 306 2.77 -19.92 -13.91
N GLU A 307 1.66 -20.61 -13.61
CA GLU A 307 0.44 -20.54 -14.41
C GLU A 307 -0.17 -19.12 -14.41
N PHE A 308 -0.10 -18.42 -13.28
CA PHE A 308 -0.60 -17.06 -13.17
C PHE A 308 0.31 -16.03 -13.85
N ASN A 309 1.63 -16.20 -13.79
CA ASN A 309 2.58 -15.33 -14.49
C ASN A 309 2.38 -15.35 -16.00
N GLN A 310 2.14 -16.53 -16.59
CA GLN A 310 1.77 -16.63 -18.01
C GLN A 310 0.51 -15.81 -18.31
N TYR A 311 -0.49 -15.82 -17.42
CA TYR A 311 -1.70 -15.03 -17.61
C TYR A 311 -1.48 -13.53 -17.45
N ILE A 312 -0.61 -13.10 -16.54
CA ILE A 312 -0.20 -11.68 -16.42
C ILE A 312 0.43 -11.22 -17.73
N GLU A 313 1.31 -12.02 -18.33
CA GLU A 313 1.91 -11.74 -19.65
C GLU A 313 0.86 -11.61 -20.75
N GLU A 314 -0.09 -12.55 -20.82
CA GLU A 314 -1.21 -12.51 -21.77
C GLU A 314 -2.09 -11.25 -21.58
N GLN A 315 -2.36 -10.85 -20.34
CA GLN A 315 -3.12 -9.62 -20.05
C GLN A 315 -2.34 -8.36 -20.45
N ALA A 316 -1.03 -8.31 -20.18
CA ALA A 316 -0.21 -7.16 -20.56
C ALA A 316 -0.22 -6.95 -22.08
N GLU A 317 -0.02 -8.03 -22.86
CA GLU A 317 -0.07 -7.95 -24.33
C GLU A 317 -1.47 -7.60 -24.85
N LEU A 318 -2.53 -8.14 -24.23
CA LEU A 318 -3.91 -7.77 -24.54
C LEU A 318 -4.13 -6.26 -24.37
N TYR A 319 -3.71 -5.66 -23.25
CA TYR A 319 -3.95 -4.24 -23.00
C TYR A 319 -3.03 -3.33 -23.83
N LYS A 320 -1.80 -3.74 -24.14
CA LYS A 320 -0.97 -3.06 -25.16
C LYS A 320 -1.68 -3.02 -26.51
N SER A 321 -2.28 -4.14 -26.94
CA SER A 321 -3.04 -4.20 -28.20
C SER A 321 -4.28 -3.29 -28.22
N LYS A 322 -4.83 -2.96 -27.05
CA LYS A 322 -5.94 -1.99 -26.87
C LYS A 322 -5.46 -0.53 -26.81
N GLY A 323 -4.16 -0.28 -27.00
CA GLY A 323 -3.55 1.06 -26.99
C GLY A 323 -3.27 1.60 -25.59
N ILE A 324 -3.22 0.73 -24.57
CA ILE A 324 -2.79 1.11 -23.22
C ILE A 324 -1.27 1.03 -23.13
N ASN A 325 -0.64 2.02 -22.49
CA ASN A 325 0.80 2.00 -22.25
C ASN A 325 1.10 1.11 -21.03
N VAL A 326 1.41 -0.16 -21.28
CA VAL A 326 1.69 -1.16 -20.25
C VAL A 326 3.17 -1.52 -20.25
N ALA A 327 3.83 -1.28 -19.12
CA ALA A 327 5.11 -1.87 -18.79
C ALA A 327 4.87 -3.17 -18.01
N LEU A 328 5.28 -4.31 -18.57
CA LEU A 328 5.35 -5.57 -17.83
C LEU A 328 6.80 -5.79 -17.42
N TYR A 329 7.05 -5.91 -16.12
CA TYR A 329 8.36 -6.22 -15.59
C TYR A 329 8.41 -7.66 -15.06
N ASP A 330 9.45 -8.39 -15.46
CA ASP A 330 9.64 -9.78 -15.06
C ASP A 330 10.33 -9.89 -13.68
N ALA A 331 9.56 -9.59 -12.64
CA ALA A 331 10.04 -9.72 -11.27
C ALA A 331 10.29 -11.18 -10.87
N HIS A 332 9.64 -12.15 -11.52
CA HIS A 332 9.91 -13.57 -11.33
C HIS A 332 11.38 -13.93 -11.63
N SER A 333 11.85 -13.60 -12.84
CA SER A 333 13.23 -13.90 -13.23
C SER A 333 14.25 -13.08 -12.43
N LEU A 334 13.97 -11.81 -12.15
CA LEU A 334 14.84 -10.98 -11.30
C LEU A 334 15.00 -11.61 -9.92
N PHE A 335 13.90 -12.01 -9.29
CA PHE A 335 13.90 -12.61 -7.96
C PHE A 335 14.58 -13.99 -7.94
N GLN A 336 14.39 -14.79 -8.99
CA GLN A 336 15.10 -16.05 -9.15
C GLN A 336 16.63 -15.83 -9.21
N SER A 337 17.09 -14.83 -9.96
CA SER A 337 18.51 -14.49 -10.03
C SER A 337 19.03 -13.99 -8.68
N MET A 338 18.28 -13.10 -8.02
CA MET A 338 18.62 -12.52 -6.72
C MET A 338 18.72 -13.57 -5.61
N THR A 339 17.83 -14.57 -5.61
CA THR A 339 17.85 -15.66 -4.62
C THR A 339 18.89 -16.74 -4.92
N SER A 340 19.23 -16.96 -6.20
CA SER A 340 20.23 -17.96 -6.59
C SER A 340 21.67 -17.42 -6.55
N HIS A 341 21.86 -16.12 -6.77
CA HIS A 341 23.18 -15.48 -6.85
C HIS A 341 23.23 -14.14 -6.10
N PRO A 342 22.87 -14.09 -4.80
CA PRO A 342 22.67 -12.82 -4.08
C PRO A 342 23.87 -11.87 -4.15
N GLN A 343 25.10 -12.38 -4.11
CA GLN A 343 26.32 -11.57 -4.14
C GLN A 343 26.49 -10.80 -5.46
N GLN A 344 25.97 -11.33 -6.57
CA GLN A 344 25.98 -10.62 -7.86
C GLN A 344 25.03 -9.41 -7.86
N HIS A 345 24.07 -9.41 -6.95
CA HIS A 345 23.05 -8.39 -6.79
C HIS A 345 23.29 -7.49 -5.56
N GLY A 346 24.44 -7.64 -4.88
CA GLY A 346 24.84 -6.82 -3.74
C GLY A 346 24.34 -7.30 -2.37
N PHE A 347 23.69 -8.48 -2.32
CA PHE A 347 23.22 -9.13 -1.09
C PHE A 347 24.17 -10.25 -0.66
N GLU A 348 24.24 -10.52 0.65
CA GLU A 348 25.02 -11.62 1.22
C GLU A 348 24.14 -12.84 1.50
N ASN A 349 22.87 -12.63 1.88
CA ASN A 349 21.95 -13.70 2.24
C ASN A 349 20.60 -13.57 1.50
N ALA A 350 20.17 -14.66 0.86
CA ALA A 350 18.85 -14.78 0.25
C ALA A 350 18.14 -16.10 0.57
N SER A 351 18.50 -16.74 1.69
CA SER A 351 17.90 -18.00 2.13
C SER A 351 17.32 -17.92 3.54
N ASP A 352 17.75 -16.96 4.35
CA ASP A 352 17.38 -16.81 5.76
C ASP A 352 16.66 -15.48 5.99
N ALA A 353 15.86 -15.44 7.04
CA ALA A 353 15.27 -14.20 7.53
C ALA A 353 16.34 -13.39 8.27
N CYS A 354 16.36 -12.07 8.07
CA CYS A 354 17.16 -11.18 8.90
C CYS A 354 16.67 -11.18 10.37
N LEU A 355 15.35 -11.17 10.56
CA LEU A 355 14.73 -11.33 11.88
C LEU A 355 14.91 -12.76 12.41
N ASN A 356 15.11 -12.90 13.71
CA ASN A 356 15.25 -14.18 14.40
C ASN A 356 13.89 -14.90 14.56
N ILE A 357 13.32 -15.32 13.43
CA ILE A 357 12.03 -16.02 13.34
C ILE A 357 12.27 -17.42 12.78
N ASN A 358 12.14 -18.43 13.65
CA ASN A 358 12.44 -19.83 13.32
C ASN A 358 11.17 -20.68 13.09
N ARG A 359 10.13 -20.07 12.51
CA ARG A 359 8.84 -20.71 12.18
C ARG A 359 8.09 -19.92 11.10
N SER A 360 7.01 -20.50 10.57
CA SER A 360 6.03 -19.78 9.76
C SER A 360 4.74 -19.58 10.57
N SER A 361 4.44 -18.34 10.95
CA SER A 361 3.20 -18.00 11.66
C SER A 361 2.74 -16.56 11.39
N ALA A 362 1.44 -16.42 11.12
CA ALA A 362 0.73 -15.14 11.12
C ALA A 362 0.96 -14.31 12.39
N ALA A 363 1.10 -14.99 13.54
CA ALA A 363 1.24 -14.32 14.82
C ALA A 363 2.57 -13.54 14.93
N ASP A 364 3.58 -13.89 14.13
CA ASP A 364 4.87 -13.20 14.19
C ASP A 364 4.74 -11.72 13.82
N TYR A 365 3.86 -11.36 12.88
CA TYR A 365 3.57 -9.96 12.55
C TYR A 365 2.95 -9.14 13.70
N LEU A 366 2.49 -9.76 14.79
CA LEU A 366 1.95 -9.06 15.96
C LEU A 366 3.01 -8.74 17.04
N TYR A 367 4.18 -9.37 16.97
CA TYR A 367 5.20 -9.29 18.02
C TYR A 367 6.48 -8.62 17.51
N SER A 368 7.25 -8.02 18.41
CA SER A 368 8.60 -7.56 18.09
C SER A 368 9.58 -8.74 18.06
N HIS A 369 10.52 -8.72 17.13
CA HIS A 369 11.59 -9.71 16.96
C HIS A 369 12.94 -9.02 16.93
N SER A 370 13.95 -9.68 17.49
CA SER A 370 15.34 -9.26 17.36
C SER A 370 15.95 -9.77 16.04
N PHE A 371 17.15 -9.30 15.73
CA PHE A 371 17.95 -9.84 14.63
C PHE A 371 18.56 -11.19 14.95
N THR A 372 18.92 -11.91 13.89
CA THR A 372 19.95 -12.93 13.97
C THR A 372 21.33 -12.27 14.13
N ASP A 373 22.28 -12.99 14.72
CA ASP A 373 23.66 -12.47 14.86
C ASP A 373 24.30 -12.19 13.49
N ASP A 374 23.96 -12.99 12.47
CA ASP A 374 24.47 -12.84 11.10
C ASP A 374 23.91 -11.57 10.43
N CYS A 375 22.60 -11.32 10.54
CA CYS A 375 22.04 -10.07 10.01
C CYS A 375 22.57 -8.84 10.75
N ALA A 376 22.74 -8.92 12.07
CA ALA A 376 23.34 -7.83 12.84
C ALA A 376 24.80 -7.55 12.45
N TYR A 377 25.54 -8.56 11.98
CA TYR A 377 26.92 -8.40 11.51
C TYR A 377 26.98 -7.77 10.10
N HIS A 378 26.11 -8.19 9.18
CA HIS A 378 26.12 -7.71 7.79
C HIS A 378 25.29 -6.45 7.54
N GLY A 379 24.29 -6.18 8.39
CA GLY A 379 23.24 -5.19 8.17
C GLY A 379 22.10 -5.74 7.30
N SER A 380 20.88 -5.28 7.57
CA SER A 380 19.66 -5.72 6.87
C SER A 380 19.66 -5.41 5.37
N ASP A 381 20.39 -4.37 4.93
CA ASP A 381 20.55 -4.04 3.51
C ASP A 381 21.33 -5.10 2.72
N LYS A 382 21.99 -6.05 3.40
CA LYS A 382 22.65 -7.21 2.79
C LYS A 382 21.79 -8.46 2.75
N TYR A 383 20.54 -8.39 3.21
CA TYR A 383 19.59 -9.48 3.18
C TYR A 383 18.51 -9.25 2.14
N VAL A 384 18.12 -10.30 1.42
CA VAL A 384 16.93 -10.26 0.57
C VAL A 384 15.66 -10.30 1.41
N PHE A 385 15.61 -11.14 2.45
CA PHE A 385 14.41 -11.36 3.27
C PHE A 385 14.50 -10.71 4.64
N TRP A 386 13.48 -9.93 4.98
CA TRP A 386 13.38 -9.30 6.30
C TRP A 386 12.89 -10.29 7.35
N GLY A 387 11.63 -10.73 7.20
CA GLY A 387 11.07 -11.86 7.94
C GLY A 387 11.21 -13.16 7.17
N VAL A 388 10.35 -14.14 7.47
CA VAL A 388 10.34 -15.42 6.74
C VAL A 388 9.62 -15.35 5.39
N THR A 389 8.92 -14.25 5.10
CA THR A 389 8.09 -14.10 3.89
C THR A 389 8.55 -12.92 3.04
N HIS A 390 8.58 -11.72 3.62
CA HIS A 390 8.72 -10.48 2.86
C HIS A 390 10.17 -10.03 2.65
N PRO A 391 10.44 -9.34 1.53
CA PRO A 391 11.75 -8.78 1.25
C PRO A 391 12.09 -7.58 2.15
N THR A 392 13.38 -7.28 2.26
CA THR A 392 13.89 -6.05 2.88
C THR A 392 13.62 -4.83 2.00
N THR A 393 13.73 -3.63 2.56
CA THR A 393 13.62 -2.38 1.80
C THR A 393 14.72 -2.25 0.75
N ALA A 394 15.91 -2.81 1.02
CA ALA A 394 17.00 -2.88 0.03
C ALA A 394 16.62 -3.75 -1.18
N ALA A 395 15.96 -4.89 -0.97
CA ALA A 395 15.44 -5.71 -2.06
C ALA A 395 14.29 -5.01 -2.81
N HIS A 396 13.40 -4.31 -2.11
CA HIS A 396 12.38 -3.46 -2.76
C HIS A 396 13.00 -2.35 -3.61
N LYS A 397 14.02 -1.66 -3.09
CA LYS A 397 14.77 -0.64 -3.82
C LYS A 397 15.44 -1.23 -5.06
N TYR A 398 16.08 -2.38 -4.92
CA TYR A 398 16.73 -3.07 -6.03
C TYR A 398 15.73 -3.40 -7.16
N ILE A 399 14.54 -3.92 -6.81
CA ILE A 399 13.47 -4.17 -7.79
C ILE A 399 13.03 -2.85 -8.47
N ALA A 400 12.80 -1.79 -7.67
CA ALA A 400 12.40 -0.49 -8.19
C ALA A 400 13.44 0.11 -9.14
N ASP A 401 14.74 0.06 -8.78
CA ASP A 401 15.84 0.58 -9.60
C ASP A 401 15.91 -0.12 -10.98
N ASN A 402 15.66 -1.44 -11.03
CA ASN A 402 15.62 -2.16 -12.31
C ASN A 402 14.38 -1.77 -13.15
N ILE A 403 13.20 -1.63 -12.53
CA ILE A 403 12.00 -1.14 -13.22
C ILE A 403 12.24 0.27 -13.76
N ILE A 404 12.84 1.16 -12.97
CA ILE A 404 13.18 2.53 -13.38
C ILE A 404 14.11 2.50 -14.59
N ALA A 405 15.21 1.74 -14.51
CA ALA A 405 16.20 1.67 -15.57
C ALA A 405 15.63 1.17 -16.90
N GLU A 406 14.72 0.19 -16.85
CA GLU A 406 14.21 -0.48 -18.05
C GLU A 406 12.91 0.11 -18.60
N GLN A 407 12.01 0.56 -17.72
CA GLN A 407 10.62 0.81 -18.09
C GLN A 407 10.22 2.28 -18.04
N PHE A 408 10.90 3.15 -17.26
CA PHE A 408 10.40 4.52 -17.05
C PHE A 408 10.41 5.40 -18.30
N ASN A 409 11.31 5.15 -19.25
CA ASN A 409 11.45 5.98 -20.45
C ASN A 409 10.23 5.92 -21.39
N GLN A 410 9.31 4.97 -21.22
CA GLN A 410 8.10 4.86 -22.05
C GLN A 410 6.93 5.70 -21.53
N PHE A 411 7.03 6.28 -20.33
CA PHE A 411 5.94 7.00 -19.68
C PHE A 411 6.08 8.53 -19.83
N PRO A 412 4.99 9.28 -20.05
CA PRO A 412 5.02 10.73 -20.17
C PRO A 412 5.08 11.40 -18.79
N PHE A 413 6.24 11.37 -18.15
CA PHE A 413 6.51 12.18 -16.96
C PHE A 413 6.67 13.68 -17.30
#